data_AF-A0A098C164-F1
#
_entry.id   AF-A0A098C164-F1
#
_cell.length_a   1.000
_cell.length_b   1.000
_cell.length_c   1.000
_cell.angle_alpha   90.00
_cell.angle_beta   90.00
_cell.angle_gamma   90.00
#
_symmetry.space_group_name_H-M   'P 1'
#
loop_
_entity.id
_entity.type
_entity.pdbx_description
1 polymer ?
#
loop_
_entity_poly.entity_id
_entity_poly.type
_entity_poly.pdbx_seq_one_letter_code
_entity_poly.pdbx_strand_id
1 'polypeptide(L)'
;MRFTFRLYFYWVSIFLIFYAGVLGLMSLFWGLNMNFWQILLVFAIVGMLPPAILTAYFYKRLNYMESDNIDPPQFTGQREATYKYNGRTKYPFDEILQRIDRQWIISYSDRKNCVLKFRTDARMRSWGFGGYIKMDENENLLVIIYPMFPKYKRERIMVDQLFLIMKNVLGV
;
A
#
# COMPACT_ATOMS: atom_id res chain seq x y z
N MET A 1 -2.17 13.17 11.07
CA MET A 1 -0.83 12.66 10.69
C MET A 1 -0.92 11.83 9.42
N ARG A 2 0.02 12.01 8.48
CA ARG A 2 0.10 11.19 7.25
C ARG A 2 0.29 9.71 7.62
N PHE A 3 -0.31 8.80 6.86
CA PHE A 3 -0.30 7.35 7.14
C PHE A 3 1.09 6.79 7.39
N THR A 4 2.03 7.18 6.54
CA THR A 4 3.45 6.79 6.60
C THR A 4 4.13 7.14 7.93
N PHE A 5 3.82 8.28 8.53
CA PHE A 5 4.35 8.61 9.86
C PHE A 5 3.79 7.69 10.94
N ARG A 6 2.49 7.38 10.88
CA ARG A 6 1.87 6.45 11.85
C ARG A 6 2.50 5.06 11.71
N LEU A 7 2.69 4.59 10.48
CA LEU A 7 3.34 3.32 10.19
C LEU A 7 4.78 3.28 10.73
N TYR A 8 5.56 4.34 10.50
CA TYR A 8 6.92 4.45 11.01
C TYR A 8 6.98 4.39 12.54
N PHE A 9 6.17 5.20 13.24
CA PHE A 9 6.13 5.18 14.70
C PHE A 9 5.71 3.82 15.23
N TYR A 10 4.73 3.18 14.61
CA TYR A 10 4.28 1.84 15.00
C TYR A 10 5.43 0.81 14.92
N TRP A 11 6.19 0.80 13.83
CA TRP A 11 7.35 -0.08 13.69
C TRP A 11 8.45 0.21 14.71
N VAL A 12 8.80 1.48 14.90
CA VAL A 12 9.83 1.89 15.87
C VAL A 12 9.43 1.50 17.29
N SER A 13 8.15 1.66 17.66
CA SER A 13 7.65 1.26 18.98
C SER A 13 7.72 -0.26 19.19
N ILE A 14 7.32 -1.07 18.19
CA ILE A 14 7.46 -2.53 18.28
C ILE A 14 8.92 -2.94 18.46
N PHE A 15 9.82 -2.38 17.64
CA PHE A 15 11.24 -2.65 17.74
C PHE A 15 11.83 -2.22 19.07
N LEU A 16 11.38 -1.09 19.64
CA LEU A 16 11.84 -0.61 20.93
C LEU A 16 11.48 -1.59 22.05
N ILE A 17 10.22 -2.06 22.08
CA ILE A 17 9.76 -3.04 23.09
C ILE A 17 10.55 -4.33 22.96
N PHE A 18 10.72 -4.85 21.74
CA PHE A 18 11.50 -6.05 21.48
C PHE A 18 12.96 -5.88 21.91
N TYR A 19 13.59 -4.76 21.54
CA TYR A 19 14.98 -4.45 21.86
C TYR A 19 15.21 -4.32 23.36
N ALA A 20 14.31 -3.64 24.08
CA ALA A 20 14.35 -3.55 25.54
C ALA A 20 14.21 -4.93 26.20
N GLY A 21 13.35 -5.80 25.68
CA GLY A 21 13.22 -7.19 26.15
C GLY A 21 14.51 -7.99 26.00
N VAL A 22 15.17 -7.89 24.83
CA VAL A 22 16.47 -8.55 24.58
C VAL A 22 17.55 -8.03 25.52
N LEU A 23 17.64 -6.71 25.73
CA LEU A 23 18.60 -6.12 26.68
C LEU A 23 18.35 -6.60 28.11
N GLY A 24 17.09 -6.68 28.53
CA GLY A 24 16.73 -7.20 29.85
C GLY A 24 17.19 -8.65 30.05
N LEU A 25 16.98 -9.51 29.06
CA LEU A 25 17.46 -10.89 29.08
C LEU A 25 19.00 -10.96 29.10
N MET A 26 19.68 -10.20 28.26
CA MET A 26 21.15 -10.16 28.25
C MET A 26 21.70 -9.70 29.60
N SER A 27 21.07 -8.69 30.21
CA SER A 27 21.47 -8.20 31.54
C SER A 27 21.33 -9.28 32.61
N LEU A 28 20.28 -10.10 32.55
CA LEU A 28 19.99 -11.11 33.57
C LEU A 28 20.89 -12.34 33.45
N PHE A 29 21.23 -12.76 32.23
CA PHE A 29 21.97 -14.00 32.00
C PHE A 29 23.48 -13.82 31.77
N TRP A 30 23.91 -12.72 31.15
CA TRP A 30 25.32 -12.49 30.77
C TRP A 30 25.95 -11.23 31.38
N GLY A 31 25.13 -10.34 31.96
CA GLY A 31 25.55 -8.99 32.30
C GLY A 31 25.66 -8.09 31.06
N LEU A 32 25.52 -6.78 31.27
CA LEU A 32 25.59 -5.77 30.22
C LEU A 32 26.89 -4.97 30.36
N ASN A 33 27.85 -5.25 29.47
CA ASN A 33 29.11 -4.49 29.40
C ASN A 33 29.03 -3.30 28.42
N MET A 34 27.85 -2.98 27.90
CA MET A 34 27.66 -1.87 26.95
C MET A 34 27.26 -0.59 27.66
N ASN A 35 27.84 0.54 27.25
CA ASN A 35 27.43 1.87 27.72
C ASN A 35 26.09 2.26 27.07
N PHE A 36 25.31 3.12 27.72
CA PHE A 36 24.04 3.67 27.23
C PHE A 36 24.14 4.21 25.79
N TRP A 37 25.23 4.90 25.46
CA TRP A 37 25.46 5.41 24.10
C TRP A 37 25.58 4.31 23.05
N GLN A 38 26.20 3.18 23.38
CA GLN A 38 26.33 2.05 22.46
C GLN A 38 24.97 1.38 22.23
N ILE A 39 24.18 1.23 23.29
CA ILE A 39 22.81 0.69 23.24
C ILE A 39 21.92 1.59 22.34
N LEU A 40 21.97 2.90 22.56
CA LEU A 40 21.21 3.86 21.76
C LEU A 40 21.63 3.86 20.29
N LEU A 41 22.94 3.75 20.02
CA LEU A 41 23.47 3.69 18.66
C LEU A 41 23.01 2.42 17.93
N VAL A 42 23.06 1.26 18.58
CA VAL A 42 22.54 0.01 18.02
C VAL A 42 21.06 0.13 17.71
N PHE A 43 20.26 0.70 18.61
CA PHE A 43 18.84 0.93 18.37
C PHE A 43 18.59 1.88 17.20
N ALA A 44 19.36 2.98 17.09
CA ALA A 44 19.21 3.91 15.98
C ALA A 44 19.52 3.25 14.64
N ILE A 45 20.62 2.49 14.55
CA ILE A 45 21.05 1.83 13.30
C ILE A 45 20.12 0.68 12.91
N VAL A 46 19.70 -0.15 13.86
CA VAL A 46 18.95 -1.38 13.57
C VAL A 46 17.44 -1.20 13.70
N GLY A 47 17.00 -0.41 14.68
CA GLY A 47 15.57 -0.22 15.00
C GLY A 47 14.92 0.95 14.26
N MET A 48 15.63 2.06 14.04
CA MET A 48 15.04 3.26 13.41
C MET A 48 15.37 3.38 11.92
N LEU A 49 16.63 3.15 11.55
CA LEU A 49 17.14 3.39 10.20
C LEU A 49 16.43 2.53 9.14
N PRO A 50 16.24 1.21 9.33
CA PRO A 50 15.59 0.38 8.31
C PRO A 50 14.11 0.73 8.10
N PRO A 51 13.27 0.90 9.14
CA PRO A 51 11.91 1.40 8.97
C PRO A 51 11.85 2.79 8.33
N ALA A 52 12.80 3.67 8.64
CA ALA A 52 12.88 5.00 8.04
C ALA A 52 13.15 4.92 6.53
N ILE A 53 14.14 4.12 6.11
CA ILE A 53 14.47 3.90 4.68
C ILE A 53 13.26 3.31 3.94
N LEU A 54 12.65 2.25 4.49
CA LEU A 54 11.48 1.61 3.87
C LEU A 54 10.33 2.61 3.73
N THR A 55 10.03 3.36 4.80
CA THR A 55 8.97 4.34 4.79
C THR A 55 9.25 5.45 3.77
N ALA A 56 10.49 5.97 3.71
CA ALA A 56 10.88 6.99 2.75
C ALA A 56 10.76 6.50 1.29
N TYR A 57 11.15 5.25 1.03
CA TYR A 57 11.06 4.66 -0.30
C TYR A 57 9.62 4.54 -0.80
N PHE A 58 8.68 4.10 0.05
CA PHE A 58 7.28 3.91 -0.33
C PHE A 58 6.38 5.11 -0.05
N TYR A 59 6.91 6.17 0.57
CA TYR A 59 6.14 7.29 1.12
C TYR A 59 5.12 7.86 0.13
N LYS A 60 5.55 8.11 -1.12
CA LYS A 60 4.69 8.71 -2.15
C LYS A 60 3.50 7.81 -2.50
N ARG A 61 3.74 6.52 -2.68
CA ARG A 61 2.71 5.54 -3.08
C ARG A 61 1.76 5.21 -1.93
N LEU A 62 2.30 5.02 -0.72
CA LEU A 62 1.51 4.72 0.48
C LEU A 62 0.58 5.87 0.85
N ASN A 63 1.10 7.11 0.89
CA ASN A 63 0.24 8.24 1.23
C ASN A 63 -0.78 8.55 0.14
N TYR A 64 -0.47 8.29 -1.13
CA TYR A 64 -1.45 8.50 -2.20
C TYR A 64 -2.64 7.53 -2.09
N MET A 65 -2.43 6.29 -1.65
CA MET A 65 -3.52 5.31 -1.47
C MET A 65 -4.56 5.76 -0.45
N GLU A 66 -4.14 6.47 0.59
CA GLU A 66 -5.01 6.94 1.67
C GLU A 66 -5.31 8.44 1.59
N SER A 67 -4.85 9.13 0.54
CA SER A 67 -5.14 10.55 0.38
C SER A 67 -6.50 10.77 -0.26
N ASP A 68 -7.09 11.92 0.03
CA ASP A 68 -8.30 12.40 -0.64
C ASP A 68 -8.02 12.96 -2.05
N ASN A 69 -6.80 12.78 -2.58
CA ASN A 69 -6.45 13.24 -3.92
C ASN A 69 -7.18 12.41 -4.98
N ILE A 70 -8.03 13.05 -5.76
CA ILE A 70 -8.88 12.43 -6.77
C ILE A 70 -8.12 12.23 -8.10
N ASP A 71 -7.03 12.95 -8.32
CA ASP A 71 -6.28 12.92 -9.57
C ASP A 71 -5.61 11.56 -9.79
N PRO A 72 -5.56 11.07 -11.04
CA PRO A 72 -4.91 9.81 -11.36
C PRO A 72 -3.44 9.83 -10.96
N PRO A 73 -2.91 8.71 -10.43
CA PRO A 73 -1.50 8.66 -10.05
C PRO A 73 -0.61 8.75 -11.30
N GLN A 74 0.56 9.36 -11.15
CA GLN A 74 1.61 9.40 -12.17
C GLN A 74 2.88 8.72 -11.65
N PHE A 75 2.75 7.43 -11.34
CA PHE A 75 3.84 6.63 -10.83
C PHE A 75 4.54 5.84 -11.94
N THR A 76 5.84 5.62 -11.76
CA THR A 76 6.62 4.76 -12.65
C THR A 76 6.11 3.33 -12.62
N GLY A 77 6.11 2.66 -13.77
CA GLY A 77 5.66 1.27 -13.91
C GLY A 77 4.15 1.06 -13.77
N GLN A 78 3.36 2.13 -13.72
CA GLN A 78 1.91 2.02 -13.80
C GLN A 78 1.47 1.61 -15.19
N ARG A 79 0.34 0.93 -15.24
CA ARG A 79 -0.37 0.65 -16.49
C ARG A 79 -1.81 1.12 -16.32
N GLU A 80 -2.37 1.66 -17.39
CA GLU A 80 -3.73 2.16 -17.43
C GLU A 80 -4.53 1.41 -18.50
N ALA A 81 -5.81 1.22 -18.25
CA ALA A 81 -6.75 0.70 -19.21
C ALA A 81 -8.11 1.34 -18.98
N THR A 82 -8.80 1.60 -20.09
CA THR A 82 -10.18 2.09 -20.06
C THR A 82 -11.12 0.96 -20.45
N TYR A 83 -12.14 0.74 -19.63
CA TYR A 83 -13.16 -0.29 -19.85
C TYR A 83 -14.53 0.36 -19.91
N LYS A 84 -15.38 -0.09 -20.85
CA LYS A 84 -16.78 0.33 -20.87
C LYS A 84 -17.57 -0.59 -19.94
N TYR A 85 -18.09 -0.05 -18.85
CA TYR A 85 -18.85 -0.82 -17.87
C TYR A 85 -20.33 -0.57 -18.06
N ASN A 86 -21.08 -1.58 -18.47
CA ASN A 86 -22.53 -1.45 -18.59
C ASN A 86 -23.17 -1.72 -17.22
N GLY A 87 -23.57 -0.66 -16.54
CA GLY A 87 -24.28 -0.72 -15.26
C GLY A 87 -25.59 -1.50 -15.35
N ARG A 88 -25.88 -2.37 -14.38
CA ARG A 88 -27.19 -3.04 -14.30
C ARG A 88 -28.17 -2.32 -13.39
N THR A 89 -27.68 -1.44 -12.52
CA THR A 89 -28.45 -0.68 -11.54
C THR A 89 -28.40 0.82 -11.82
N LYS A 90 -29.23 1.57 -11.08
CA LYS A 90 -29.26 3.04 -11.10
C LYS A 90 -27.95 3.70 -10.60
N TYR A 91 -27.11 2.95 -9.89
CA TYR A 91 -25.85 3.40 -9.31
C TYR A 91 -24.69 2.44 -9.66
N PRO A 92 -24.20 2.47 -10.90
CA PRO A 92 -23.21 1.51 -11.38
C PRO A 92 -21.87 1.56 -10.62
N PHE A 93 -21.51 2.72 -10.07
CA PHE A 93 -20.30 2.88 -9.25
C PHE A 93 -20.36 2.06 -7.95
N ASP A 94 -21.54 1.95 -7.32
CA ASP A 94 -21.70 1.16 -6.09
C ASP A 94 -21.55 -0.35 -6.37
N GLU A 95 -21.92 -0.83 -7.56
CA GLU A 95 -21.66 -2.22 -7.97
C GLU A 95 -20.17 -2.50 -8.08
N ILE A 96 -19.42 -1.57 -8.67
CA ILE A 96 -17.97 -1.69 -8.82
C ILE A 96 -17.32 -1.71 -7.44
N LEU A 97 -17.74 -0.80 -6.55
CA LEU A 97 -17.27 -0.75 -5.17
C LEU A 97 -17.48 -2.11 -4.48
N GLN A 98 -18.67 -2.70 -4.60
CA GLN A 98 -18.96 -4.01 -4.02
C GLN A 98 -18.13 -5.14 -4.63
N ARG A 99 -17.94 -5.15 -5.95
CA ARG A 99 -17.14 -6.19 -6.65
C ARG A 99 -15.67 -6.13 -6.25
N ILE A 100 -15.13 -4.92 -6.13
CA ILE A 100 -13.75 -4.69 -5.72
C ILE A 100 -13.55 -5.09 -4.25
N ASP A 101 -14.45 -4.68 -3.36
CA ASP A 101 -14.38 -5.00 -1.93
C ASP A 101 -14.37 -6.52 -1.65
N ARG A 102 -15.04 -7.31 -2.50
CA ARG A 102 -15.03 -8.79 -2.40
C ARG A 102 -13.68 -9.44 -2.71
N GLN A 103 -12.78 -8.76 -3.40
CA GLN A 103 -11.51 -9.33 -3.86
C GLN A 103 -10.29 -8.59 -3.30
N TRP A 104 -10.40 -7.28 -3.08
CA TRP A 104 -9.31 -6.38 -2.73
C TRP A 104 -9.74 -5.41 -1.64
N ILE A 105 -8.74 -4.83 -0.97
CA ILE A 105 -8.97 -3.95 0.16
C ILE A 105 -9.16 -2.53 -0.38
N ILE A 106 -10.29 -1.91 -0.06
CA ILE A 106 -10.55 -0.50 -0.39
C ILE A 106 -9.81 0.39 0.61
N SER A 107 -8.93 1.26 0.09
CA SER A 107 -8.17 2.22 0.91
C SER A 107 -8.84 3.59 0.97
N TYR A 108 -9.52 3.98 -0.11
CA TYR A 108 -10.25 5.25 -0.21
C TYR A 108 -11.37 5.11 -1.22
N SER A 109 -12.54 5.68 -0.93
CA SER A 109 -13.67 5.72 -1.87
C SER A 109 -14.39 7.05 -1.77
N ASP A 110 -14.66 7.65 -2.93
CA ASP A 110 -15.46 8.86 -3.05
C ASP A 110 -16.56 8.65 -4.08
N ARG A 111 -17.80 8.61 -3.58
CA ARG A 111 -19.00 8.41 -4.41
C ARG A 111 -19.38 9.65 -5.22
N LYS A 112 -19.00 10.86 -4.78
CA LYS A 112 -19.34 12.10 -5.50
C LYS A 112 -18.52 12.23 -6.78
N ASN A 113 -17.23 11.88 -6.70
CA ASN A 113 -16.31 11.94 -7.82
C ASN A 113 -16.15 10.59 -8.55
N CYS A 114 -16.90 9.55 -8.12
CA CYS A 114 -16.83 8.19 -8.62
C CYS A 114 -15.38 7.65 -8.69
N VAL A 115 -14.61 7.89 -7.62
CA VAL A 115 -13.21 7.46 -7.50
C VAL A 115 -13.06 6.44 -6.38
N LEU A 116 -12.30 5.39 -6.68
CA LEU A 116 -11.97 4.32 -5.76
C LEU A 116 -10.47 4.06 -5.82
N LYS A 117 -9.82 3.97 -4.66
CA LYS A 117 -8.46 3.47 -4.51
C LYS A 117 -8.50 2.18 -3.74
N PHE A 118 -7.82 1.18 -4.28
CA PHE A 118 -7.75 -0.14 -3.68
C PHE A 118 -6.31 -0.61 -3.60
N ARG A 119 -6.09 -1.65 -2.79
CA ARG A 119 -4.82 -2.36 -2.72
C ARG A 119 -5.08 -3.86 -2.77
N THR A 120 -4.21 -4.57 -3.48
CA THR A 120 -4.19 -6.03 -3.39
C THR A 120 -3.57 -6.44 -2.05
N ASP A 121 -3.88 -7.65 -1.59
CA ASP A 121 -3.28 -8.18 -0.37
C ASP A 121 -1.74 -8.23 -0.49
N ALA A 122 -1.06 -7.79 0.58
CA ALA A 122 0.39 -7.78 0.66
C ALA A 122 0.85 -9.13 1.21
N ARG A 123 1.55 -9.91 0.39
CA ARG A 123 2.13 -11.20 0.79
C ARG A 123 3.57 -11.00 1.26
N MET A 124 4.10 -11.94 2.06
CA MET A 124 5.51 -11.94 2.50
C MET A 124 6.53 -11.68 1.36
N ARG A 125 6.21 -12.05 0.12
CA ARG A 125 7.08 -11.90 -1.07
C ARG A 125 6.74 -10.70 -1.98
N SER A 126 5.67 -9.95 -1.70
CA SER A 126 5.21 -8.82 -2.53
C SER A 126 4.39 -7.85 -1.70
N TRP A 127 4.81 -6.58 -1.68
CA TRP A 127 4.15 -5.49 -0.95
C TRP A 127 2.76 -5.09 -1.51
N GLY A 128 2.20 -5.91 -2.40
CA GLY A 128 0.94 -5.67 -3.09
C GLY A 128 1.05 -4.63 -4.20
N PHE A 129 -0.07 -4.40 -4.86
CA PHE A 129 -0.26 -3.41 -5.90
C PHE A 129 -1.28 -2.39 -5.41
N GLY A 130 -1.03 -1.12 -5.74
CA GLY A 130 -2.03 -0.08 -5.58
C GLY A 130 -2.86 0.02 -6.86
N GLY A 131 -4.14 0.27 -6.69
CA GLY A 131 -5.09 0.44 -7.77
C GLY A 131 -5.90 1.71 -7.61
N TYR A 132 -6.24 2.33 -8.73
CA TYR A 132 -7.09 3.50 -8.83
C TYR A 132 -8.13 3.22 -9.92
N ILE A 133 -9.40 3.43 -9.59
CA ILE A 133 -10.52 3.35 -10.52
C ILE A 133 -11.24 4.68 -10.48
N LYS A 134 -11.51 5.24 -11.65
CA LYS A 134 -12.42 6.38 -11.82
C LYS A 134 -13.46 6.04 -12.86
N MET A 135 -14.72 6.25 -12.52
CA MET A 135 -15.81 6.15 -13.48
C MET A 135 -16.15 7.54 -14.01
N ASP A 136 -16.22 7.65 -15.33
CA ASP A 136 -16.66 8.84 -16.04
C ASP A 136 -18.18 8.80 -16.29
N GLU A 137 -18.77 9.94 -16.67
CA GLU A 137 -20.22 10.08 -16.89
C GLU A 137 -20.77 9.14 -17.98
N ASN A 138 -19.93 8.76 -18.94
CA ASN A 138 -20.26 7.84 -20.04
C ASN A 138 -20.11 6.35 -19.68
N GLU A 139 -20.07 6.01 -18.39
CA GLU A 139 -19.78 4.68 -17.86
C GLU A 139 -18.44 4.08 -18.30
N ASN A 140 -17.49 4.94 -18.66
CA ASN A 140 -16.11 4.54 -18.92
C ASN A 140 -15.34 4.47 -17.61
N LEU A 141 -14.76 3.31 -17.33
CA LEU A 141 -13.88 3.07 -16.19
C LEU A 141 -12.43 3.26 -16.60
N LEU A 142 -11.81 4.33 -16.11
CA LEU A 142 -10.37 4.45 -16.10
C LEU A 142 -9.84 3.60 -14.95
N VAL A 143 -9.01 2.62 -15.26
CA VAL A 143 -8.35 1.81 -14.25
C VAL A 143 -6.85 1.89 -14.37
N ILE A 144 -6.19 2.24 -13.28
CA ILE A 144 -4.75 2.36 -13.18
C ILE A 144 -4.27 1.43 -12.07
N ILE A 145 -3.37 0.52 -12.41
CA ILE A 145 -2.68 -0.34 -11.43
C ILE A 145 -1.21 0.05 -11.43
N TYR A 146 -0.64 0.20 -10.25
CA TYR A 146 0.78 0.49 -10.09
C TYR A 146 1.45 -0.45 -9.07
N PRO A 147 2.65 -0.95 -9.39
CA PRO A 147 3.42 -1.78 -8.47
C PRO A 147 4.10 -0.94 -7.40
N MET A 148 4.35 -1.53 -6.23
CA MET A 148 5.19 -0.88 -5.21
C MET A 148 6.66 -0.83 -5.66
N PHE A 149 7.11 -1.81 -6.45
CA PHE A 149 8.47 -1.87 -7.00
C PHE A 149 8.49 -1.86 -8.53
N PRO A 150 8.57 -0.69 -9.18
CA PRO A 150 8.38 -0.60 -10.63
C PRO A 150 9.54 -1.14 -11.49
N LYS A 151 10.71 -1.38 -10.88
CA LYS A 151 11.94 -1.76 -11.59
C LYS A 151 12.03 -3.26 -11.91
N TYR A 152 11.26 -4.12 -11.25
CA TYR A 152 11.36 -5.56 -11.45
C TYR A 152 10.47 -6.05 -12.59
N LYS A 153 11.01 -6.91 -13.46
CA LYS A 153 10.27 -7.54 -14.57
C LYS A 153 9.05 -8.33 -14.08
N ARG A 154 9.19 -9.02 -12.94
CA ARG A 154 8.11 -9.79 -12.30
C ARG A 154 6.89 -8.92 -11.98
N GLU A 155 7.11 -7.71 -11.46
CA GLU A 155 6.04 -6.79 -11.07
C GLU A 155 5.24 -6.34 -12.29
N ARG A 156 5.92 -6.09 -13.43
CA ARG A 156 5.22 -5.75 -14.69
C ARG A 156 4.31 -6.89 -15.16
N ILE A 157 4.81 -8.12 -15.14
CA ILE A 157 4.00 -9.30 -15.52
C ILE A 157 2.79 -9.45 -14.59
N MET A 158 2.97 -9.21 -13.29
CA MET A 158 1.88 -9.27 -12.32
C MET A 158 0.85 -8.15 -12.50
N VAL A 159 1.27 -6.93 -12.87
CA VAL A 159 0.35 -5.85 -13.24
C VAL A 159 -0.53 -6.29 -14.41
N ASP A 160 0.06 -6.90 -15.43
CA ASP A 160 -0.67 -7.38 -16.62
C ASP A 160 -1.68 -8.48 -16.26
N GLN A 161 -1.29 -9.41 -15.38
CA GLN A 161 -2.18 -10.44 -14.86
C GLN A 161 -3.32 -9.85 -14.02
N LEU A 162 -3.05 -8.82 -13.22
CA LEU A 162 -4.09 -8.15 -12.44
C LEU A 162 -5.12 -7.45 -13.32
N PHE A 163 -4.71 -6.88 -14.46
CA PHE A 163 -5.67 -6.35 -15.44
C PHE A 163 -6.59 -7.44 -16.00
N LEU A 164 -6.07 -8.64 -16.28
CA LEU A 164 -6.89 -9.77 -16.71
C LEU A 164 -7.87 -10.23 -15.63
N ILE A 165 -7.42 -10.32 -14.38
CA ILE A 165 -8.30 -10.66 -13.25
C ILE A 165 -9.37 -9.58 -13.08
N MET A 166 -8.99 -8.32 -13.18
CA MET A 166 -9.89 -7.19 -13.00
C MET A 166 -10.98 -7.14 -14.07
N LYS A 167 -10.64 -7.44 -15.33
CA LYS A 167 -11.64 -7.66 -16.39
C LYS A 167 -12.68 -8.69 -15.98
N ASN A 168 -12.25 -9.83 -15.42
CA ASN A 168 -13.18 -10.86 -14.94
C ASN A 168 -14.02 -10.39 -13.74
N VAL A 169 -13.43 -9.66 -12.79
CA VAL A 169 -14.14 -9.12 -11.62
C VAL A 169 -15.20 -8.08 -12.02
N LEU A 170 -14.84 -7.19 -12.95
CA LEU A 170 -15.73 -6.18 -13.49
C LEU A 170 -16.71 -6.77 -14.52
N GLY A 171 -16.40 -7.94 -15.10
CA GLY A 171 -17.20 -8.56 -16.15
C GLY A 171 -17.16 -7.77 -17.46
N VAL A 172 -15.99 -7.23 -17.82
CA VAL A 172 -15.75 -6.42 -19.03
C VAL A 172 -14.65 -7.02 -19.90
#